data_AF-A0A937FXD7-F1
#
_entry.id   AF-A0A937FXD7-F1
#
_cell.length_a   1.000
_cell.length_b   1.000
_cell.length_c   1.000
_cell.angle_alpha   90.00
_cell.angle_beta   90.00
_cell.angle_gamma   90.00
#
_symmetry.space_group_name_H-M   'P 1'
#
loop_
_entity.id
_entity.type
_entity.pdbx_description
1 polymer ?
#
loop_
_entity_poly.entity_id
_entity_poly.type
_entity_poly.pdbx_seq_one_letter_code
_entity_poly.pdbx_strand_id
1 'polypeptide(L)'
;MAQNKNIKNYLDRLVGEEGMRTDVNITMTTQTMITLAVGLVTAGVCIVVVANIMKNVIKNHQSEEIKVRLETIIQNLKQLK
;
A
#
# COMPACT_ATOMS: atom_id res chain seq x y z
N MET A 1 0.53 -54.07 24.41
CA MET A 1 0.14 -52.92 25.26
C MET A 1 0.98 -51.74 24.81
N ALA A 2 0.45 -50.92 23.90
CA ALA A 2 1.23 -49.91 23.19
C ALA A 2 1.42 -48.66 24.07
N GLN A 3 2.69 -48.31 24.31
CA GLN A 3 3.13 -47.07 24.94
C GLN A 3 2.64 -45.88 24.12
N ASN A 4 1.50 -45.31 24.49
CA ASN A 4 1.01 -44.06 23.94
C ASN A 4 1.79 -42.91 24.60
N LYS A 5 3.01 -42.67 24.10
CA LYS A 5 3.89 -41.58 24.57
C LYS A 5 3.30 -40.22 24.17
N ASN A 6 2.43 -39.70 25.03
CA ASN A 6 2.44 -38.34 25.58
C ASN A 6 2.63 -37.11 24.66
N ILE A 7 2.32 -37.18 23.36
CA ILE A 7 2.25 -35.97 22.52
C ILE A 7 1.20 -34.98 23.06
N LYS A 8 0.10 -35.48 23.65
CA LYS A 8 -0.90 -34.66 24.35
C LYS A 8 -0.30 -33.83 25.51
N ASN A 9 0.57 -34.41 26.33
CA ASN A 9 1.19 -33.68 27.45
C ASN A 9 2.17 -32.56 27.03
N TYR A 10 2.76 -32.66 25.83
CA TYR A 10 3.59 -31.56 25.30
C TYR A 10 2.73 -30.44 24.70
N LEU A 11 1.58 -30.78 24.12
CA LEU A 11 0.63 -29.82 23.57
C LEU A 11 -0.18 -29.11 24.67
N ASP A 12 -0.60 -29.82 25.72
CA ASP A 12 -1.29 -29.23 26.89
C ASP A 12 -0.39 -28.28 27.70
N ARG A 13 0.94 -28.43 27.59
CA ARG A 13 1.90 -27.45 28.18
C ARG A 13 2.05 -26.17 27.35
N LEU A 14 1.68 -26.21 26.07
CA LEU A 14 1.70 -25.06 25.16
C LEU A 14 0.33 -24.37 25.04
N VAL A 15 -0.74 -25.08 25.38
CA VAL A 15 -2.13 -24.61 25.30
C VAL A 15 -2.72 -24.65 26.71
N GLY A 16 -2.55 -23.55 27.45
CA GLY A 16 -3.25 -23.36 28.73
C GLY A 16 -4.74 -23.13 28.51
N GLU A 17 -5.53 -23.36 29.57
CA GLU A 17 -7.01 -23.28 29.63
C GLU A 17 -7.60 -21.88 29.29
N GLU A 18 -6.75 -20.89 29.05
CA GLU A 18 -7.14 -19.51 28.73
C GLU A 18 -6.71 -19.08 27.30
N GLY A 19 -6.41 -20.06 26.43
CA GLY A 19 -5.88 -19.80 25.09
C GLY A 19 -4.36 -19.70 25.09
N MET A 20 -3.73 -19.72 23.91
CA MET A 20 -2.27 -19.57 23.80
C MET A 20 -1.83 -18.38 24.64
N ARG A 21 -0.81 -18.54 25.48
CA ARG A 21 -0.08 -17.45 26.17
C ARG A 21 0.67 -16.53 25.19
N THR A 22 0.05 -16.25 24.06
CA THR A 22 0.25 -15.08 23.24
C THR A 22 -0.75 -14.02 23.69
N ASP A 23 -0.75 -13.68 24.98
CA ASP A 23 -0.60 -12.26 25.26
C ASP A 23 0.76 -11.92 24.64
N VAL A 24 0.73 -11.62 23.34
CA VAL A 24 1.81 -10.87 22.73
C VAL A 24 1.66 -9.49 23.35
N ASN A 25 2.11 -9.39 24.59
CA ASN A 25 2.48 -8.12 25.18
C ASN A 25 3.69 -7.72 24.35
N ILE A 26 3.43 -7.23 23.13
CA ILE A 26 4.39 -6.42 22.42
C ILE A 26 4.57 -5.28 23.40
N THR A 27 5.64 -5.36 24.19
CA THR A 27 6.16 -4.21 24.90
C THR A 27 6.55 -3.26 23.78
N MET A 28 5.55 -2.55 23.26
CA MET A 28 5.66 -1.49 22.29
C MET A 28 6.45 -0.43 23.03
N THR A 29 7.78 -0.53 22.98
CA THR A 29 8.64 0.59 23.25
C THR A 29 8.11 1.73 22.39
N THR A 30 8.02 2.94 22.94
CA THR A 30 7.49 4.13 22.25
C THR A 30 8.10 4.27 20.84
N GLN A 31 9.34 3.82 20.68
CA GLN A 31 10.07 3.72 19.43
C GLN A 31 9.40 2.84 18.35
N THR A 32 8.85 1.67 18.71
CA THR A 32 8.16 0.78 17.77
C THR A 32 6.84 1.40 17.28
N MET A 33 6.07 2.03 18.18
CA MET A 33 4.86 2.77 17.80
C MET A 33 5.17 3.94 16.87
N ILE A 34 6.20 4.73 17.19
CA ILE A 34 6.62 5.86 16.35
C ILE A 34 7.07 5.37 14.98
N THR A 35 7.84 4.28 14.91
CA THR A 35 8.33 3.74 13.63
C THR A 35 7.17 3.29 12.74
N LEU A 36 6.16 2.63 13.30
CA LEU A 36 4.95 2.25 12.56
C LEU A 36 4.14 3.46 12.11
N ALA A 37 3.96 4.45 12.98
CA ALA A 37 3.24 5.69 12.65
C ALA A 37 3.95 6.46 11.52
N VAL A 38 5.27 6.62 11.61
CA VAL A 38 6.08 7.26 10.58
C VAL A 38 6.03 6.48 9.27
N GLY A 39 6.08 5.15 9.32
CA GLY A 39 5.94 4.29 8.15
C GLY A 39 4.60 4.49 7.43
N LEU A 40 3.49 4.51 8.20
CA LEU A 40 2.14 4.73 7.66
C LEU A 40 1.98 6.13 7.06
N VAL A 41 2.48 7.17 7.73
CA VAL A 41 2.46 8.55 7.21
C VAL A 41 3.27 8.67 5.92
N THR A 42 4.47 8.08 5.89
CA THR A 42 5.35 8.12 4.72
C THR A 42 4.72 7.41 3.52
N ALA A 43 4.10 6.24 3.76
CA ALA A 43 3.36 5.52 2.72
C ALA A 43 2.18 6.35 2.17
N GLY A 44 1.42 7.01 3.05
CA GLY A 44 0.32 7.90 2.65
C GLY A 44 0.80 9.07 1.79
N VAL A 45 1.90 9.73 2.18
CA VAL A 45 2.48 10.84 1.42
C VAL A 45 2.94 10.38 0.03
N CYS A 46 3.63 9.24 -0.05
CA CYS A 46 4.08 8.68 -1.33
C CYS A 46 2.92 8.47 -2.33
N ILE A 47 1.80 7.91 -1.86
CA ILE A 47 0.63 7.67 -2.72
C ILE A 47 0.05 8.99 -3.24
N VAL A 48 -0.07 10.01 -2.38
CA VAL A 48 -0.60 11.32 -2.77
C VAL A 48 0.33 12.02 -3.78
N VAL A 49 1.65 11.94 -3.58
CA VAL A 49 2.63 12.50 -4.51
C VAL A 49 2.53 11.83 -5.88
N VAL A 50 2.52 10.50 -5.93
CA VAL A 50 2.39 9.75 -7.19
C VAL A 50 1.07 10.08 -7.89
N ALA A 51 -0.04 10.13 -7.15
CA ALA A 51 -1.35 10.47 -7.72
C ALA A 51 -1.38 11.89 -8.30
N ASN A 52 -0.74 12.86 -7.65
CA ASN A 52 -0.64 14.23 -8.16
C ASN A 52 0.24 14.32 -9.41
N ILE A 53 1.39 13.65 -9.43
CA ILE A 53 2.25 13.58 -10.61
C ILE A 53 1.49 12.96 -11.79
N MET A 54 0.85 11.80 -11.57
CA MET A 54 0.07 11.10 -12.59
C MET A 54 -1.03 11.99 -13.17
N LYS A 55 -1.79 12.70 -12.31
CA LYS A 55 -2.85 13.62 -12.74
C LYS A 55 -2.32 14.80 -13.54
N ASN A 56 -1.18 15.38 -13.14
CA ASN A 56 -0.62 16.54 -13.84
C ASN A 56 -0.01 16.13 -15.18
N VAL A 57 0.81 15.07 -15.20
CA VAL A 57 1.53 14.64 -16.41
C VAL A 57 0.56 14.12 -17.47
N ILE A 58 -0.40 13.26 -17.10
CA ILE A 58 -1.33 12.67 -18.07
C ILE A 58 -2.31 13.71 -18.61
N LYS A 59 -2.85 14.60 -17.76
CA LYS A 59 -3.78 15.64 -18.23
C LYS A 59 -3.10 16.66 -19.14
N ASN A 60 -1.84 16.98 -18.86
CA ASN A 60 -1.09 17.90 -19.71
C ASN A 60 -0.83 17.28 -21.09
N HIS A 61 -0.48 15.99 -21.15
CA HIS A 61 -0.26 15.28 -22.41
C HIS A 61 -1.53 15.22 -23.29
N GLN A 62 -2.68 14.92 -22.68
CA GLN A 62 -3.95 14.89 -23.43
C GLN A 62 -4.35 16.27 -23.96
N SER A 63 -4.13 17.33 -23.18
CA SER A 63 -4.45 18.70 -23.61
C SER A 63 -3.53 19.17 -24.74
N GLU A 64 -2.27 18.76 -24.70
CA GLU A 64 -1.28 19.07 -25.72
C GLU A 64 -1.57 18.35 -27.05
N GLU A 65 -1.90 17.06 -27.00
CA GLU A 65 -2.34 16.31 -28.19
C GLU A 65 -3.58 16.92 -28.86
N ILE A 66 -4.56 17.35 -28.05
CA ILE A 66 -5.78 18.00 -28.57
C ILE A 66 -5.44 19.32 -29.26
N LYS A 67 -4.55 20.14 -28.69
CA LYS A 67 -4.09 21.39 -29.31
C LYS A 67 -3.40 21.13 -30.65
N VAL A 68 -2.49 20.17 -30.71
CA VAL A 68 -1.77 19.82 -31.95
C VAL A 68 -2.75 19.38 -33.04
N ARG A 69 -3.76 18.56 -32.69
CA ARG A 69 -4.80 18.15 -33.63
C ARG A 69 -5.64 19.33 -34.12
N LEU A 70 -6.02 20.25 -33.23
CA LEU A 70 -6.76 21.47 -33.56
C LEU A 70 -5.97 22.37 -34.51
N GLU A 71 -4.68 22.61 -34.25
CA GLU A 71 -3.81 23.39 -35.12
C GLU A 71 -3.68 22.76 -36.50
N THR A 72 -3.53 21.44 -36.56
CA THR A 72 -3.46 20.69 -37.82
C THR A 72 -4.75 20.84 -38.63
N ILE A 73 -5.92 20.78 -37.99
CA ILE A 73 -7.23 20.99 -38.65
C ILE A 73 -7.33 22.42 -39.19
N ILE A 74 -6.95 23.43 -38.40
CA ILE A 74 -6.98 24.84 -38.82
C ILE A 74 -6.07 25.08 -40.02
N GLN A 75 -4.88 24.49 -40.03
CA GLN A 75 -3.94 24.60 -41.16
C GLN A 75 -4.51 23.96 -42.43
N ASN A 76 -5.09 22.76 -42.32
CA ASN A 76 -5.74 22.10 -43.46
C ASN A 76 -6.92 22.93 -44.02
N LEU A 77 -7.72 23.55 -43.15
CA LEU A 77 -8.82 24.42 -43.58
C LEU A 77 -8.34 25.72 -44.23
N LYS A 78 -7.20 26.26 -43.79
CA LYS A 78 -6.58 27.44 -44.44
C LYS A 78 -6.02 27.12 -45.83
N GLN A 79 -5.55 25.90 -46.07
CA GLN A 79 -5.06 25.48 -47.38
C GLN A 79 -6.17 25.19 -48.39
N LEU A 80 -7.41 24.98 -47.91
CA LEU A 80 -8.59 24.75 -48.74
C LEU A 80 -9.32 26.04 -49.17
N LYS A 81 -8.89 27.20 -48.67
CA LYS A 81 -9.47 28.52 -48.98
C LYS A 81 -8.53 29.34 -49.85
#